data_AF-A0A7J2IQH7-F1
#
_entry.id   AF-A0A7J2IQH7-F1
#
_cell.length_a   1.000
_cell.length_b   1.000
_cell.length_c   1.000
_cell.angle_alpha   90.00
_cell.angle_beta   90.00
_cell.angle_gamma   90.00
#
_symmetry.space_group_name_H-M   'P 1'
#
loop_
_entity.id
_entity.type
_entity.pdbx_description
1 polymer ?
#
loop_
_entity_poly.entity_id
_entity_poly.type
_entity_poly.pdbx_seq_one_letter_code
_entity_poly.pdbx_strand_id
1 'polypeptide(L)' 'MTAFELLHPKLMKTLKKFGYHNPTQIQQKAIPIILKGINVLISAPTGSGKTEA' A
#
# COMPACT_ATOMS: atom_id res chain seq x y z
N MET A 1 -12.40 -1.31 5.71
CA MET A 1 -11.11 -1.98 5.98
C MET A 1 -10.12 -1.44 4.95
N THR A 2 -9.09 -0.71 5.38
CA THR A 2 -8.12 -0.07 4.48
C THR A 2 -6.96 -1.04 4.17
N ALA A 3 -6.29 -0.91 3.03
CA ALA A 3 -5.20 -1.83 2.67
C ALA A 3 -4.01 -1.76 3.67
N PHE A 4 -3.80 -0.63 4.34
CA PHE A 4 -2.78 -0.50 5.38
C PHE A 4 -3.04 -1.39 6.60
N GLU A 5 -4.29 -1.77 6.88
CA GLU A 5 -4.65 -2.68 7.98
C GLU A 5 -4.18 -4.12 7.75
N LEU A 6 -3.80 -4.47 6.51
CA LEU A 6 -3.23 -5.77 6.16
C LEU A 6 -1.73 -5.86 6.42
N LEU A 7 -1.07 -4.73 6.69
CA LEU A 7 0.38 -4.66 6.87
C LEU A 7 0.78 -5.02 8.30
N HIS A 8 2.05 -5.42 8.46
CA HIS A 8 2.61 -5.70 9.78
C HIS A 8 2.46 -4.46 10.71
N PRO A 9 2.11 -4.63 12.00
CA PRO A 9 1.84 -3.51 12.90
C PRO A 9 2.97 -2.47 13.02
N LYS A 10 4.22 -2.91 12.87
CA LYS A 10 5.39 -2.00 12.84
C LYS A 10 5.34 -1.03 11.65
N LEU A 11 4.94 -1.50 10.46
CA LEU A 11 4.79 -0.64 9.29
C LEU A 11 3.62 0.32 9.46
N MET A 12 2.48 -0.15 9.99
CA MET A 12 1.33 0.72 10.27
C MET A 12 1.67 1.87 11.22
N LYS A 13 2.45 1.61 12.28
CA LYS A 13 2.92 2.66 13.21
C LYS A 13 3.81 3.67 12.50
N THR A 14 4.72 3.20 11.64
CA THR A 14 5.59 4.06 10.84
C THR A 14 4.79 4.92 9.87
N LEU A 15 3.85 4.34 9.12
CA LEU A 15 2.99 5.08 8.19
C LEU A 15 2.24 6.21 8.90
N LYS A 16 1.64 5.93 10.05
CA LYS A 16 0.98 6.95 10.89
C LYS A 16 1.94 8.04 11.36
N LYS A 17 3.14 7.67 11.80
CA LYS A 17 4.17 8.64 12.25
C LYS A 17 4.56 9.63 11.16
N PHE A 18 4.60 9.18 9.90
CA PHE A 18 4.92 10.01 8.74
C PHE A 18 3.70 10.72 8.13
N GLY A 19 2.51 10.60 8.73
CA GLY A 19 1.29 11.26 8.24
C GLY A 19 0.58 10.52 7.11
N TYR A 20 0.94 9.27 6.82
CA TYR A 20 0.21 8.43 5.86
C TYR A 20 -1.02 7.83 6.54
N HIS A 21 -2.17 8.49 6.32
CA HIS A 21 -3.43 8.08 6.93
C HIS A 21 -4.23 7.09 6.11
N ASN A 22 -4.18 7.21 4.77
CA ASN A 22 -4.93 6.36 3.86
C ASN A 22 -4.04 5.92 2.69
N PRO A 23 -4.18 4.68 2.21
CA PRO A 23 -3.52 4.26 0.98
C PRO A 23 -4.07 5.03 -0.22
N THR A 24 -3.24 5.25 -1.23
CA THR A 24 -3.71 5.74 -2.53
C THR A 24 -4.59 4.70 -3.21
N GLN A 25 -5.35 5.11 -4.24
CA GLN A 25 -6.23 4.17 -4.95
C GLN A 25 -5.47 2.97 -5.54
N ILE A 26 -4.23 3.15 -6.00
CA ILE A 26 -3.43 2.06 -6.55
C ILE A 26 -2.90 1.14 -5.43
N GLN A 27 -2.43 1.70 -4.31
CA GLN A 27 -2.01 0.93 -3.13
C GLN A 27 -3.17 0.09 -2.56
N GLN A 28 -4.36 0.68 -2.49
CA GLN A 28 -5.56 0.00 -2.00
C GLN A 28 -5.91 -1.25 -2.84
N LYS A 29 -5.59 -1.24 -4.13
CA LYS A 29 -5.79 -2.38 -5.04
C LYS A 29 -4.59 -3.34 -5.03
N ALA A 30 -3.37 -2.82 -4.96
CA ALA A 30 -2.14 -3.58 -5.14
C ALA A 30 -1.69 -4.34 -3.89
N ILE A 31 -1.68 -3.70 -2.72
CA ILE A 31 -1.16 -4.28 -1.46
C ILE A 31 -1.79 -5.65 -1.15
N PRO A 32 -3.12 -5.85 -1.21
CA PRO A 32 -3.72 -7.16 -0.93
C PRO A 32 -3.30 -8.26 -1.91
N ILE A 33 -2.94 -7.90 -3.14
CA ILE A 33 -2.51 -8.83 -4.18
C ILE A 33 -1.02 -9.16 -4.01
N ILE A 34 -0.18 -8.15 -3.74
CA ILE A 34 1.26 -8.31 -3.46
C ILE A 34 1.45 -9.22 -2.24
N LEU A 35 0.67 -9.02 -1.18
CA LEU A 35 0.75 -9.84 0.04
C LEU A 35 0.41 -11.33 -0.17
N LYS A 36 -0.20 -11.70 -1.30
CA LYS A 36 -0.40 -13.12 -1.66
C LYS A 36 0.86 -13.79 -2.21
N GLY A 37 1.96 -13.05 -2.38
CA GLY A 37 3.24 -13.58 -2.87
C GLY A 37 3.25 -13.96 -4.35
N ILE A 38 2.33 -13.40 -5.14
CA ILE A 38 2.26 -13.62 -6.59
C ILE A 38 2.89 -12.45 -7.35
N ASN A 39 3.29 -12.69 -8.60
CA ASN A 39 3.77 -11.62 -9.49
C ASN A 39 2.63 -10.67 -9.85
N VAL A 40 2.88 -9.37 -9.76
CA VAL A 40 1.89 -8.31 -10.03
C VAL A 40 2.48 -7.27 -10.98
N LEU A 41 1.76 -6.95 -12.05
CA LEU A 41 2.04 -5.79 -12.90
C LEU A 41 1.17 -4.61 -12.45
N ILE A 42 1.80 -3.49 -12.09
CA ILE A 42 1.11 -2.28 -11.66
C ILE A 42 1.32 -1.19 -12.71
N SER A 43 0.23 -0.67 -13.28
CA SER A 43 0.26 0.45 -14.23
C SER A 43 -0.55 1.62 -13.68
N ALA A 44 0.15 2.72 -13.37
CA ALA A 44 -0.44 3.96 -12.88
C ALA A 44 0.50 5.16 -13.15
N PRO A 45 -0.02 6.40 -13.24
CA PRO A 45 0.79 7.59 -13.46
C PRO A 45 1.90 7.79 -12.42
N THR A 46 2.91 8.60 -12.73
CA THR A 46 3.94 9.01 -11.75
C THR A 46 3.31 9.81 -10.61
N GLY A 47 3.80 9.63 -9.38
CA GLY A 47 3.22 10.25 -8.19
C GLY A 47 1.96 9.57 -7.62
N SER A 48 1.50 8.46 -8.21
CA SER A 48 0.32 7.72 -7.72
C SER A 48 0.55 6.85 -6.48
N GLY A 49 1.78 6.77 -5.97
CA GLY A 49 2.14 5.93 -4.84
C GLY A 49 2.47 4.48 -5.20
N LYS A 50 2.81 4.20 -6.47
CA LYS A 50 3.12 2.85 -6.98
C LYS A 50 4.47 2.28 -6.50
N THR A 51 5.36 3.10 -5.95
CA THR A 51 6.66 2.65 -5.39
C THR A 51 6.51 2.16 -3.96
N GLU A 52 5.56 2.74 -3.23
CA GLU A 52 5.26 2.45 -1.82
C GLU A 52 4.21 1.35 -1.64
N ALA A 53 3.62 0.87 -2.75
CA ALA A 53 2.62 -0.21 -2.79
C ALA A 53 3.28 -1.58 -2.67
#